data_AF-Q58FF5-F1
#
_entry.id   AF-Q58FF5-F1
#
_cell.length_a   1.000
_cell.length_b   1.000
_cell.length_c   1.000
_cell.angle_alpha   90.00
_cell.angle_beta   90.00
_cell.angle_gamma   90.00
#
_symmetry.space_group_name_H-M   'P 1'
#
loop_
_entity.id
_entity.type
_entity.pdbx_description
1 polymer ?
#
loop_
_entity_poly.entity_id
_entity_poly.type
_entity_poly.pdbx_seq_one_letter_code
_entity_poly.pdbx_strand_id
1 'polypeptide(L)' 'MGYMMAKKHLEINLDQPIVETLQQKAEVDKDDKAVKDLGVLLFETVGLSSGFSPEDSQTYSNSIYHEQARSSYR' A
#
# COMPACT_ATOMS: atom_id res chain seq x y z
N MET A 1 4.44 2.42 29.48
CA MET A 1 4.48 1.06 28.93
C MET A 1 4.86 1.19 27.47
N GLY A 2 6.14 0.98 27.12
CA GLY A 2 6.59 1.14 25.74
C GLY A 2 5.96 0.04 24.90
N TYR A 3 5.06 0.41 23.98
CA TYR A 3 4.48 -0.54 23.03
C TYR A 3 5.62 -1.15 22.22
N MET A 4 5.94 -2.41 22.49
CA MET A 4 6.77 -3.21 21.59
C MET A 4 5.92 -3.52 20.36
N MET A 5 5.94 -2.63 19.39
CA MET A 5 5.40 -2.90 18.06
C MET A 5 6.34 -3.88 17.37
N ALA A 6 5.91 -5.13 17.20
CA ALA A 6 6.62 -6.07 16.33
C ALA A 6 6.59 -5.55 14.89
N LYS A 7 7.70 -5.66 14.17
CA LYS A 7 7.74 -5.32 12.74
C LYS A 7 6.81 -6.28 12.00
N LYS A 8 5.85 -5.73 11.24
CA LYS A 8 4.98 -6.51 10.35
C LYS A 8 5.78 -6.89 9.10
N HIS A 9 5.68 -8.15 8.67
CA HIS A 9 6.28 -8.64 7.43
C HIS A 9 5.18 -8.81 6.38
N LEU A 10 5.41 -8.29 5.18
CA LEU A 10 4.51 -8.48 4.04
C LEU A 10 5.14 -9.53 3.11
N GLU A 11 4.46 -10.65 2.97
CA GLU A 11 4.79 -11.66 1.97
C GLU A 11 4.12 -11.28 0.64
N ILE A 12 4.91 -11.24 -0.43
CA ILE A 12 4.45 -10.82 -1.76
C ILE A 12 4.50 -12.02 -2.71
N ASN A 13 3.40 -12.26 -3.41
CA ASN A 13 3.38 -13.20 -4.53
C ASN A 13 3.69 -12.47 -5.84
N LEU A 14 4.79 -12.85 -6.49
CA LEU A 14 5.27 -12.24 -7.74
C LEU A 14 4.36 -12.51 -8.95
N ASP A 15 3.52 -13.55 -8.89
CA ASP A 15 2.58 -13.88 -9.98
C ASP A 15 1.34 -12.97 -10.00
N GLN A 16 1.19 -12.07 -9.01
CA GLN A 16 0.05 -11.17 -8.96
C GLN A 16 0.27 -9.97 -9.90
N PRO A 17 -0.67 -9.67 -10.82
CA PRO A 17 -0.53 -8.60 -11.81
C PRO A 17 -0.24 -7.21 -11.22
N ILE A 18 -0.73 -6.95 -10.01
CA ILE A 18 -0.50 -5.67 -9.31
C ILE A 18 0.98 -5.49 -8.90
N VAL A 19 1.64 -6.58 -8.51
CA VAL A 19 3.05 -6.58 -8.08
C VAL A 19 3.94 -6.36 -9.30
N GLU A 20 3.67 -7.08 -10.39
CA GLU A 20 4.37 -6.91 -11.66
C GLU A 20 4.25 -5.47 -12.17
N THR A 21 3.04 -4.90 -12.15
CA THR A 21 2.80 -3.52 -12.59
C THR A 21 3.55 -2.50 -11.73
N LEU A 22 3.57 -2.71 -10.40
CA LEU A 22 4.31 -1.85 -9.48
C LEU A 22 5.82 -1.93 -9.71
N GLN A 23 6.35 -3.13 -9.95
CA GLN A 23 7.75 -3.34 -10.27
C GLN A 23 8.14 -2.58 -11.55
N GLN A 24 7.40 -2.78 -12.64
CA GLN A 24 7.67 -2.10 -13.91
C GLN A 24 7.67 -0.58 -13.76
N LYS A 25 6.74 -0.03 -12.96
CA LYS A 25 6.69 1.42 -12.70
C LYS A 25 7.86 1.91 -11.86
N ALA A 26 8.24 1.15 -10.82
CA ALA A 26 9.37 1.48 -9.97
C ALA A 26 10.72 1.41 -10.72
N GLU A 27 10.85 0.53 -11.70
CA GLU A 27 12.03 0.44 -12.57
C GLU A 27 12.18 1.67 -13.48
N VAL A 28 11.06 2.27 -13.91
CA VAL A 28 11.05 3.52 -14.69
C VAL A 28 11.35 4.73 -13.81
N ASP A 29 10.67 4.84 -12.66
CA ASP A 29 10.87 5.92 -11.70
C ASP A 29 10.73 5.41 -10.25
N LYS A 30 11.87 5.21 -9.60
CA LYS A 30 11.97 4.81 -8.19
C LYS A 30 11.42 5.87 -7.22
N ASP A 31 11.29 7.11 -7.67
CA ASP A 31 10.82 8.23 -6.85
C ASP A 31 9.36 8.60 -7.12
N ASP A 32 8.67 7.85 -7.98
CA ASP A 32 7.26 8.04 -8.31
C ASP A 32 6.41 7.97 -7.03
N LYS A 33 5.79 9.11 -6.69
CA LYS A 33 4.92 9.25 -5.53
C LYS A 33 3.74 8.29 -5.57
N ALA A 34 3.16 8.04 -6.74
CA ALA A 34 2.04 7.13 -6.91
C ALA A 34 2.41 5.68 -6.58
N VAL A 35 3.61 5.25 -6.99
CA VAL A 35 4.11 3.90 -6.69
C VAL A 35 4.31 3.74 -5.19
N LYS A 36 4.89 4.75 -4.52
CA LYS A 36 5.09 4.76 -3.07
C LYS A 36 3.76 4.76 -2.32
N ASP A 37 2.83 5.63 -2.69
CA ASP A 37 1.50 5.73 -2.05
C ASP A 37 0.70 4.43 -2.21
N LEU A 38 0.68 3.86 -3.42
CA LEU A 38 -0.02 2.59 -3.68
C LEU A 38 0.62 1.42 -2.93
N GLY A 39 1.94 1.39 -2.81
CA GLY A 39 2.66 0.38 -2.02
C GLY A 39 2.30 0.41 -0.53
N VAL A 40 2.21 1.61 0.06
CA VAL A 40 1.76 1.78 1.46
C VAL A 40 0.30 1.35 1.60
N LEU A 41 -0.58 1.79 0.69
CA LEU A 41 -2.00 1.44 0.73
C LEU A 41 -2.23 -0.08 0.64
N LEU A 42 -1.46 -0.78 -0.21
CA LEU A 42 -1.50 -2.23 -0.32
C LEU A 42 -1.07 -2.91 0.98
N PHE A 43 0.02 -2.44 1.59
CA PHE A 43 0.51 -2.97 2.86
C PHE A 43 -0.54 -2.86 3.98
N GLU A 44 -1.19 -1.70 4.10
CA GLU A 44 -2.26 -1.50 5.11
C GLU A 44 -3.49 -2.35 4.81
N THR A 45 -3.87 -2.48 3.54
CA THR A 45 -5.03 -3.27 3.11
C THR A 45 -4.84 -4.77 3.34
N VAL A 46 -3.64 -5.31 3.05
CA VAL A 46 -3.29 -6.70 3.38
C VAL A 46 -3.17 -6.88 4.90
N GLY A 47 -2.78 -5.82 5.62
CA GLY A 47 -2.83 -5.79 7.08
C GLY A 47 -4.24 -6.04 7.61
N LEU A 48 -5.26 -5.37 7.04
CA LEU A 48 -6.66 -5.56 7.42
C LEU A 48 -7.13 -7.01 7.26
N SER A 49 -6.82 -7.63 6.11
CA SER A 49 -7.19 -9.04 5.88
C SER A 49 -6.45 -10.01 6.81
N SER A 50 -5.26 -9.62 7.26
CA SER A 50 -4.43 -10.37 8.22
C SER A 50 -4.81 -10.09 9.69
N GLY A 51 -5.85 -9.28 9.95
CA GLY A 51 -6.34 -8.96 11.29
C GLY A 51 -5.63 -7.80 11.99
N PHE A 52 -4.79 -7.04 11.28
CA PHE A 52 -4.21 -5.79 11.79
C PHE A 52 -5.12 -4.59 11.50
N SER A 53 -5.15 -3.64 12.42
CA SER A 53 -5.73 -2.33 12.16
C SER A 53 -4.70 -1.38 11.55
N PRO A 54 -5.14 -0.37 10.76
CA PRO A 54 -4.29 0.73 10.33
C PRO A 54 -3.81 1.52 11.56
N GLU A 55 -2.62 2.09 11.47
CA GLU A 55 -2.07 2.90 12.58
C GLU A 55 -2.83 4.24 12.69
N ASP A 56 -3.17 4.85 11.55
CA ASP A 56 -4.03 6.01 11.47
C ASP A 56 -5.18 5.77 10.46
N SER A 57 -6.40 5.64 11.00
CA SER A 57 -7.59 5.34 10.19
C SER A 57 -7.98 6.48 9.24
N GLN A 58 -7.64 7.74 9.57
CA GLN A 58 -8.00 8.90 8.75
C GLN A 58 -7.11 8.99 7.52
N THR A 59 -5.80 8.80 7.70
CA THR A 59 -4.81 8.72 6.63
C THR A 59 -5.12 7.57 5.70
N TYR A 60 -5.39 6.38 6.22
CA TYR A 60 -5.78 5.22 5.39
C TYR A 60 -7.01 5.51 4.53
N SER A 61 -8.07 6.08 5.14
CA SER A 61 -9.30 6.44 4.42
C SER A 61 -9.03 7.47 3.31
N ASN A 62 -8.26 8.52 3.63
CA ASN A 62 -7.91 9.57 2.65
C ASN A 62 -7.11 8.99 1.46
N SER A 63 -6.19 8.06 1.71
CA SER A 63 -5.44 7.38 0.66
C SER A 63 -6.35 6.56 -0.26
N ILE A 64 -7.34 5.84 0.28
CA ILE A 64 -8.34 5.13 -0.53
C ILE A 64 -9.12 6.10 -1.43
N TYR A 65 -9.64 7.19 -0.85
CA TYR A 65 -10.39 8.19 -1.63
C TYR A 65 -9.56 8.80 -2.75
N HIS A 66 -8.29 9.10 -2.49
CA HIS A 66 -7.37 9.63 -3.50
C HIS A 66 -7.15 8.63 -4.65
N GLU A 67 -6.90 7.36 -4.34
CA GLU A 67 -6.70 6.33 -5.37
C GLU A 67 -7.98 6.03 -6.16
N GLN A 68 -9.15 6.05 -5.52
CA GLN A 68 -10.44 5.93 -6.22
C GLN A 68 -10.67 7.09 -7.19
N ALA A 69 -10.39 8.33 -6.75
CA ALA A 69 -10.46 9.49 -7.62
C ALA A 69 -9.50 9.32 -8.81
N ARG A 70 -8.24 8.95 -8.57
CA ARG A 70 -7.24 8.72 -9.61
C ARG A 70 -7.66 7.65 -10.63
N SER A 71 -8.25 6.56 -10.18
CA SER A 71 -8.78 5.51 -11.07
C SER A 71 -9.93 5.99 -11.93
N SER A 72 -10.69 6.99 -11.48
CA SER A 72 -11.83 7.53 -12.21
C SER A 72 -11.44 8.51 -13.32
N TYR A 73 -10.20 9.01 -13.31
CA TYR A 73 -9.64 9.93 -14.31
C TYR A 73 -8.74 9.24 -15.36
N ARG A 74 -8.66 7.90 -15.34
CA ARG A 74 -8.01 7.09 -16.38
C ARG A 74 -9.06 6.45 -17.28
#